data_AF-A0A285ZRX9-F1
#
_entry.id   AF-A0A285ZRX9-F1
#
_cell.length_a   1.000
_cell.length_b   1.000
_cell.length_c   1.000
_cell.angle_alpha   90.00
_cell.angle_beta   90.00
_cell.angle_gamma   90.00
#
_symmetry.space_group_name_H-M   'P 1'
#
loop_
_entity.id
_entity.type
_entity.pdbx_description
1 polymer ?
#
loop_
_entity_poly.entity_id
_entity_poly.type
_entity_poly.pdbx_seq_one_letter_code
_entity_poly.pdbx_strand_id
1 'polypeptide(L)'
;MSCKDIITSLKTIDKELLKSSIDIIHKIATIVIAGCSLYFTRYIFKYNSQSQAADKEKDRNFQSLKVLVLDHSLKHLYSFFENTIPLLNEFKADNISDEQKSIINDKIADEFISLRMKFVDLLLAVDNSLYNTVLSKLDNFQQHISETVFDNGVKLSHEPKFDELILVFHTNLKTEIISTLFKYKG
;
A
#
# COMPACT_ATOMS: atom_id res chain seq x y z
N MET A 1 -86.48 29.06 2.65
CA MET A 1 -85.09 28.63 2.34
C MET A 1 -85.01 27.13 2.58
N SER A 2 -84.70 26.34 1.56
CA SER A 2 -84.94 24.88 1.59
C SER A 2 -83.90 24.16 2.47
N CYS A 3 -84.33 23.14 3.22
CA CYS A 3 -83.47 22.35 4.11
C CYS A 3 -82.26 21.71 3.39
N LYS A 4 -82.36 21.50 2.07
CA LYS A 4 -81.27 21.03 1.20
C LYS A 4 -80.10 22.01 1.10
N ASP A 5 -80.36 23.31 1.16
CA ASP A 5 -79.33 24.35 1.02
C ASP A 5 -78.49 24.44 2.31
N ILE A 6 -79.12 24.21 3.47
CA ILE A 6 -78.46 24.19 4.78
C ILE A 6 -77.52 22.98 4.89
N ILE A 7 -77.96 21.79 4.48
CA ILE A 7 -77.14 20.56 4.53
C ILE A 7 -75.93 20.65 3.58
N THR A 8 -76.12 21.25 2.40
CA THR A 8 -75.04 21.45 1.42
C THR A 8 -74.02 22.48 1.92
N SER A 9 -74.49 23.54 2.57
CA SER A 9 -73.61 24.54 3.19
C SER A 9 -72.79 23.95 4.34
N LEU A 10 -73.40 23.11 5.20
CA LEU A 10 -72.70 22.45 6.30
C LEU A 10 -71.60 21.48 5.82
N LYS A 11 -71.87 20.67 4.79
CA LYS A 11 -70.83 19.78 4.20
C LYS A 11 -69.68 20.55 3.55
N THR A 12 -69.96 21.73 2.99
CA THR A 12 -68.94 22.58 2.36
C THR A 12 -68.04 23.21 3.41
N ILE A 13 -68.61 23.66 4.53
CA ILE A 13 -67.86 24.22 5.68
C ILE A 13 -66.97 23.13 6.31
N ASP A 14 -67.49 21.93 6.53
CA ASP A 14 -66.73 20.83 7.14
C ASP A 14 -65.54 20.40 6.25
N LYS A 15 -65.75 20.35 4.93
CA LYS A 15 -64.70 20.01 3.95
C LYS A 15 -63.61 21.08 3.87
N GLU A 16 -63.96 22.36 3.96
CA GLU A 16 -63.01 23.47 4.04
C GLU A 16 -62.19 23.44 5.33
N LEU A 17 -62.85 23.16 6.47
CA LEU A 17 -62.21 23.10 7.79
C LEU A 17 -61.24 21.92 7.92
N LEU A 18 -61.60 20.77 7.33
CA LEU A 18 -60.77 19.57 7.29
C LEU A 18 -59.57 19.74 6.34
N LYS A 19 -59.77 20.39 5.17
CA LYS A 19 -58.69 20.71 4.22
C LYS A 19 -57.68 21.69 4.81
N SER A 20 -58.14 22.70 5.55
CA SER A 20 -57.28 23.66 6.24
C SER A 20 -56.39 22.99 7.30
N SER A 21 -56.96 22.06 8.08
CA SER A 21 -56.23 21.35 9.13
C SER A 21 -55.13 20.44 8.58
N ILE A 22 -55.41 19.71 7.48
CA ILE A 22 -54.42 18.85 6.82
C ILE A 22 -53.27 19.67 6.22
N ASP A 23 -53.56 20.83 5.62
CA ASP A 23 -52.53 21.69 5.02
C ASP A 23 -51.56 22.27 6.07
N ILE A 24 -52.08 22.65 7.24
CA ILE A 24 -51.27 23.12 8.38
C ILE A 24 -50.34 22.00 8.87
N ILE A 25 -50.86 20.77 9.05
CA ILE A 25 -50.06 19.61 9.49
C ILE A 25 -48.98 19.29 8.47
N HIS A 26 -49.30 19.34 7.18
CA HIS A 26 -48.34 19.02 6.12
C HIS A 26 -47.20 20.05 6.04
N LYS A 27 -47.52 21.34 6.22
CA LYS A 27 -46.52 22.41 6.31
C LYS A 27 -45.60 22.25 7.52
N ILE A 28 -46.16 21.92 8.69
CA ILE A 28 -45.38 21.67 9.91
C ILE A 28 -44.47 20.46 9.72
N ALA A 29 -44.99 19.35 9.16
CA ALA A 29 -44.20 18.15 8.87
C ALA A 29 -43.04 18.44 7.92
N THR A 30 -43.28 19.25 6.88
CA THR A 30 -42.24 19.64 5.90
C THR A 30 -41.12 20.44 6.57
N ILE A 31 -41.46 21.38 7.46
CA ILE A 31 -40.49 22.18 8.21
C ILE A 31 -39.66 21.30 9.15
N VAL A 32 -40.30 20.34 9.84
CA VAL A 32 -39.63 19.41 10.75
C VAL A 32 -38.67 18.49 9.98
N ILE A 33 -39.12 17.91 8.86
CA ILE A 33 -38.28 17.03 8.01
C ILE A 33 -37.07 17.81 7.46
N ALA A 34 -37.28 19.05 7.00
CA ALA A 34 -36.19 19.90 6.52
C ALA A 34 -35.19 20.22 7.64
N GLY A 35 -35.67 20.54 8.86
CA GLY A 35 -34.82 20.79 10.02
C GLY A 35 -34.02 19.55 10.45
N CYS A 36 -34.66 18.39 10.53
CA CYS A 36 -34.00 17.12 10.83
C CYS A 36 -32.94 16.78 9.76
N SER A 37 -33.26 16.95 8.48
CA SER A 37 -32.33 16.66 7.38
C SER A 37 -31.09 17.55 7.47
N LEU A 38 -31.27 18.86 7.69
CA LEU A 38 -30.16 19.80 7.88
C LEU A 38 -29.33 19.48 9.13
N TYR A 39 -29.98 19.09 10.23
CA TYR A 39 -29.31 18.68 11.46
C TYR A 39 -28.46 17.41 11.23
N PHE A 40 -29.03 16.37 10.61
CA PHE A 40 -28.31 15.14 10.29
C PHE A 40 -27.15 15.39 9.33
N THR A 41 -27.35 16.19 8.27
CA THR A 41 -26.27 16.58 7.35
C THR A 41 -25.15 17.29 8.09
N ARG A 42 -25.47 18.25 8.97
CA ARG A 42 -24.45 18.99 9.74
C ARG A 42 -23.73 18.09 10.77
N TYR A 43 -24.46 17.18 11.42
CA TYR A 43 -23.90 16.22 12.36
C TYR A 43 -22.96 15.22 11.67
N ILE A 44 -23.40 14.60 10.57
CA ILE A 44 -22.59 13.68 9.75
C ILE A 44 -21.37 14.40 9.19
N PHE A 45 -21.52 15.63 8.68
CA PHE A 45 -20.39 16.38 8.13
C PHE A 45 -19.34 16.72 9.19
N LYS A 46 -19.75 17.12 10.40
CA LYS A 46 -18.81 17.44 11.49
C LYS A 46 -18.05 16.18 11.96
N TYR A 47 -18.74 15.06 12.11
CA TYR A 47 -18.14 13.79 12.52
C TYR A 47 -17.22 13.20 11.44
N ASN A 48 -17.71 13.11 10.19
CA ASN A 48 -16.91 12.63 9.06
C ASN A 48 -15.74 13.56 8.75
N SER A 49 -15.88 14.88 8.88
CA SER A 49 -14.78 15.81 8.60
C SER A 49 -13.68 15.76 9.66
N GLN A 50 -13.98 15.53 10.94
CA GLN A 50 -12.94 15.40 11.97
C GLN A 50 -12.23 14.05 11.91
N SER A 51 -12.95 12.94 11.73
CA SER A 51 -12.32 11.62 11.59
C SER A 51 -11.51 11.54 10.30
N GLN A 52 -12.08 11.93 9.14
CA GLN A 52 -11.36 11.85 7.87
C GLN A 52 -10.19 12.84 7.77
N ALA A 53 -10.25 14.00 8.42
CA ALA A 53 -9.11 14.92 8.46
C ALA A 53 -7.98 14.36 9.32
N ALA A 54 -8.27 13.80 10.50
CA ALA A 54 -7.27 13.19 11.36
C ALA A 54 -6.64 11.93 10.73
N ASP A 55 -7.44 11.10 10.07
CA ASP A 55 -6.97 9.89 9.40
C ASP A 55 -6.16 10.23 8.14
N LYS A 56 -6.60 11.19 7.32
CA LYS A 56 -5.82 11.68 6.16
C LYS A 56 -4.52 12.37 6.56
N GLU A 57 -4.51 13.10 7.67
CA GLU A 57 -3.31 13.80 8.13
C GLU A 57 -2.29 12.82 8.72
N LYS A 58 -2.74 11.83 9.48
CA LYS A 58 -1.89 10.71 9.91
C LYS A 58 -1.33 9.92 8.73
N ASP A 59 -2.18 9.59 7.76
CA ASP A 59 -1.78 8.89 6.54
C ASP A 59 -0.74 9.70 5.75
N ARG A 60 -0.97 11.00 5.56
CA ARG A 60 -0.01 11.88 4.87
C ARG A 60 1.31 12.03 5.61
N ASN A 61 1.28 12.15 6.95
CA ASN A 61 2.49 12.28 7.76
C ASN A 61 3.28 10.97 7.79
N PHE A 62 2.59 9.84 7.86
CA PHE A 62 3.16 8.51 7.74
C PHE A 62 3.75 8.26 6.34
N GLN A 63 3.05 8.68 5.28
CA GLN A 63 3.54 8.63 3.90
C GLN A 63 4.79 9.51 3.71
N SER A 64 4.84 10.67 4.36
CA SER A 64 6.00 11.56 4.35
C SER A 64 7.19 10.98 5.10
N LEU A 65 6.96 10.38 6.28
CA LEU A 65 7.98 9.67 7.05
C LEU A 65 8.54 8.48 6.26
N LYS A 66 7.65 7.71 5.64
CA LYS A 66 8.00 6.62 4.74
C LYS A 66 8.86 7.09 3.58
N VAL A 67 8.47 8.17 2.89
CA VAL A 67 9.28 8.73 1.80
C VAL A 67 10.64 9.20 2.30
N LEU A 68 10.71 9.87 3.45
CA LEU A 68 11.96 10.40 3.98
C LEU A 68 12.94 9.28 4.42
N VAL A 69 12.43 8.29 5.15
CA VAL A 69 13.22 7.11 5.59
C VAL A 69 13.67 6.30 4.38
N LEU A 70 12.79 6.14 3.40
CA LEU A 70 13.09 5.38 2.19
C LEU A 70 14.09 6.11 1.29
N ASP A 71 13.94 7.41 1.06
CA ASP A 71 14.79 8.18 0.15
C ASP A 71 16.25 8.19 0.61
N HIS A 72 16.49 8.38 1.90
CA HIS A 72 17.84 8.29 2.47
C HIS A 72 18.42 6.87 2.41
N SER A 73 17.59 5.85 2.65
CA SER A 73 18.04 4.46 2.71
C SER A 73 18.17 3.77 1.36
N LEU A 74 17.48 4.26 0.31
CA LEU A 74 17.54 3.75 -1.06
C LEU A 74 18.96 3.77 -1.63
N LYS A 75 19.81 4.72 -1.20
CA LYS A 75 21.22 4.72 -1.57
C LYS A 75 21.90 3.39 -1.23
N HIS A 76 21.61 2.81 -0.05
CA HIS A 76 22.18 1.53 0.36
C HIS A 76 21.65 0.37 -0.49
N LEU A 77 20.38 0.42 -0.91
CA LEU A 77 19.82 -0.55 -1.86
C LEU A 77 20.55 -0.50 -3.20
N TYR A 78 20.76 0.69 -3.76
CA TYR A 78 21.47 0.82 -5.04
C TYR A 78 22.93 0.38 -4.92
N SER A 79 23.63 0.80 -3.87
CA SER A 79 25.02 0.38 -3.62
C SER A 79 25.16 -1.14 -3.49
N PHE A 80 24.21 -1.82 -2.84
CA PHE A 80 24.21 -3.29 -2.80
C PHE A 80 24.21 -3.91 -4.20
N PHE A 81 23.29 -3.48 -5.08
CA PHE A 81 23.22 -4.02 -6.44
C PHE A 81 24.43 -3.65 -7.30
N GLU A 82 25.08 -2.51 -7.05
CA GLU A 82 26.33 -2.15 -7.73
C GLU A 82 27.53 -2.96 -7.24
N ASN A 83 27.61 -3.23 -5.93
CA ASN A 83 28.70 -3.98 -5.30
C ASN A 83 28.59 -5.49 -5.51
N THR A 84 27.38 -6.02 -5.67
CA THR A 84 27.16 -7.47 -5.81
C THR A 84 27.50 -7.97 -7.21
N ILE A 85 27.31 -7.16 -8.26
CA ILE A 85 27.66 -7.51 -9.65
C ILE A 85 29.13 -7.95 -9.83
N PRO A 86 30.15 -7.19 -9.39
CA PRO A 86 31.53 -7.62 -9.57
C PRO A 86 31.83 -8.94 -8.83
N LEU A 87 31.26 -9.16 -7.65
CA LEU A 87 31.39 -10.43 -6.91
C LEU A 87 30.74 -11.59 -7.68
N LEU A 88 29.53 -11.38 -8.22
CA LEU A 88 28.85 -12.39 -9.03
C LEU A 88 29.65 -12.74 -10.29
N ASN A 89 30.30 -11.76 -10.91
CA ASN A 89 31.13 -11.98 -12.09
C ASN A 89 32.37 -12.85 -11.78
N GLU A 90 32.84 -12.93 -10.53
CA GLU A 90 33.93 -13.84 -10.14
C GLU A 90 33.55 -15.32 -10.41
N PHE A 91 32.27 -15.68 -10.40
CA PHE A 91 31.81 -17.03 -10.74
C PHE A 91 31.93 -17.39 -12.23
N LYS A 92 32.18 -16.40 -13.11
CA LYS A 92 32.43 -16.67 -14.54
C LYS A 92 33.83 -17.27 -14.78
N ALA A 93 34.71 -17.26 -13.77
CA ALA A 93 36.06 -17.81 -13.90
C ALA A 93 36.02 -19.31 -14.25
N ASP A 94 36.81 -19.71 -15.25
CA ASP A 94 36.96 -21.12 -15.59
C ASP A 94 37.68 -21.89 -14.46
N ASN A 95 37.17 -23.09 -14.15
CA ASN A 95 37.73 -24.01 -13.15
C ASN A 95 37.83 -23.44 -11.72
N ILE A 96 36.87 -22.62 -11.31
CA ILE A 96 36.75 -22.16 -9.92
C ILE A 96 36.55 -23.35 -8.96
N SER A 97 37.35 -23.44 -7.89
CA SER A 97 37.20 -24.49 -6.87
C SER A 97 36.02 -24.21 -5.93
N ASP A 98 35.50 -25.24 -5.27
CA ASP A 98 34.41 -25.06 -4.29
C ASP A 98 34.83 -24.19 -3.10
N GLU A 99 36.11 -24.21 -2.70
CA GLU A 99 36.65 -23.28 -1.69
C GLU A 99 36.58 -21.82 -2.17
N GLN A 100 36.95 -21.55 -3.43
CA GLN A 100 36.85 -20.21 -4.01
C GLN A 100 35.40 -19.76 -4.13
N LYS A 101 34.49 -20.66 -4.53
CA LYS A 101 33.05 -20.38 -4.56
C LYS A 101 32.50 -20.04 -3.18
N SER A 102 32.93 -20.77 -2.14
CA SER A 102 32.55 -20.49 -0.75
C SER A 102 33.00 -19.10 -0.34
N ILE A 103 34.25 -18.72 -0.62
CA ILE A 103 34.78 -17.39 -0.29
C ILE A 103 33.96 -16.29 -0.97
N ILE A 104 33.60 -16.46 -2.25
CA ILE A 104 32.78 -15.48 -2.97
C ILE A 104 31.36 -15.42 -2.39
N ASN A 105 30.75 -16.58 -2.13
CA ASN A 105 29.42 -16.67 -1.54
C ASN A 105 29.36 -16.00 -0.16
N ASP A 106 30.41 -16.14 0.65
CA ASP A 106 30.53 -15.48 1.96
C ASP A 106 30.63 -13.95 1.81
N LYS A 107 31.43 -13.44 0.86
CA LYS A 107 31.48 -12.00 0.56
C LYS A 107 30.12 -11.46 0.11
N ILE A 108 29.39 -12.23 -0.69
CA ILE A 108 28.03 -11.86 -1.11
C ILE A 108 27.09 -11.85 0.09
N ALA A 109 27.18 -12.85 0.97
CA ALA A 109 26.41 -12.89 2.21
C ALA A 109 26.68 -11.68 3.12
N ASP A 110 27.93 -11.20 3.19
CA ASP A 110 28.27 -9.97 3.90
C ASP A 110 27.58 -8.74 3.30
N GLU A 111 27.47 -8.64 1.97
CA GLU A 111 26.70 -7.57 1.30
C GLU A 111 25.20 -7.67 1.63
N PHE A 112 24.62 -8.88 1.71
CA PHE A 112 23.24 -9.07 2.16
C PHE A 112 23.04 -8.62 3.62
N ILE A 113 23.95 -8.98 4.52
CA ILE A 113 23.91 -8.56 5.93
C ILE A 113 23.99 -7.03 6.02
N SER A 114 24.92 -6.42 5.29
CA SER A 114 25.10 -4.97 5.20
C SER A 114 23.83 -4.27 4.69
N LEU A 115 23.21 -4.79 3.61
CA LEU A 115 21.94 -4.27 3.10
C LEU A 115 20.82 -4.41 4.13
N ARG A 116 20.71 -5.57 4.78
CA ARG A 116 19.68 -5.83 5.78
C ARG A 116 19.73 -4.80 6.90
N MET A 117 20.90 -4.60 7.49
CA MET A 117 21.09 -3.66 8.59
C MET A 117 20.86 -2.20 8.19
N LYS A 118 21.32 -1.81 6.99
CA LYS A 118 21.30 -0.40 6.54
C LYS A 118 20.02 0.02 5.84
N PHE A 119 19.22 -0.93 5.36
CA PHE A 119 18.03 -0.67 4.56
C PHE A 119 16.83 -1.48 5.04
N VAL A 120 16.92 -2.81 5.06
CA VAL A 120 15.73 -3.66 5.28
C VAL A 120 15.17 -3.45 6.68
N ASP A 121 16.00 -3.43 7.71
CA ASP A 121 15.54 -3.24 9.09
C ASP A 121 14.89 -1.86 9.32
N LEU A 122 15.23 -0.84 8.53
CA LEU A 122 14.54 0.46 8.57
C LEU A 122 13.09 0.36 8.09
N LEU A 123 12.77 -0.63 7.25
CA LEU A 123 11.40 -0.87 6.80
C LEU A 123 10.49 -1.32 7.96
N LEU A 124 11.02 -1.87 9.06
CA LEU A 124 10.22 -2.17 10.26
C LEU A 124 9.61 -0.90 10.88
N ALA A 125 10.31 0.23 10.79
CA ALA A 125 9.80 1.51 11.27
C ALA A 125 8.71 2.08 10.34
N VAL A 126 8.63 1.58 9.11
CA VAL A 126 7.58 1.92 8.15
C VAL A 126 6.42 0.94 8.32
N ASP A 127 6.60 -0.33 7.97
CA ASP A 127 5.57 -1.35 8.01
C ASP A 127 6.15 -2.77 8.03
N ASN A 128 5.55 -3.64 8.85
CA ASN A 128 5.98 -5.03 9.01
C ASN A 128 5.73 -5.87 7.75
N SER A 129 4.65 -5.63 7.01
CA SER A 129 4.37 -6.38 5.78
C SER A 129 5.36 -6.02 4.68
N LEU A 130 5.70 -4.73 4.55
CA LEU A 130 6.74 -4.25 3.63
C LEU A 130 8.09 -4.85 3.99
N TYR A 131 8.48 -4.81 5.27
CA TYR A 131 9.69 -5.45 5.78
C TYR A 131 9.77 -6.92 5.37
N ASN A 132 8.76 -7.71 5.73
CA ASN A 132 8.75 -9.16 5.47
C ASN A 132 8.79 -9.47 3.97
N THR A 133 8.08 -8.67 3.16
CA THR A 133 8.07 -8.86 1.70
C THR A 133 9.45 -8.62 1.11
N VAL A 134 10.11 -7.52 1.46
CA VAL A 134 11.46 -7.21 0.94
C VAL A 134 12.48 -8.22 1.45
N LEU A 135 12.43 -8.57 2.74
CA LEU A 135 13.33 -9.57 3.33
C LEU A 135 13.19 -10.92 2.62
N SER A 136 11.97 -11.41 2.41
CA SER A 136 11.73 -12.69 1.74
C SER A 136 12.29 -12.74 0.30
N LYS A 137 12.25 -11.60 -0.41
CA LYS A 137 12.80 -11.50 -1.78
C LYS A 137 14.33 -11.58 -1.77
N LEU A 138 14.96 -10.93 -0.79
CA LEU A 138 16.40 -10.99 -0.60
C LEU A 138 16.86 -12.39 -0.17
N ASP A 139 16.17 -12.99 0.80
CA ASP A 139 16.49 -14.35 1.28
C ASP A 139 16.34 -15.37 0.13
N ASN A 140 15.29 -15.26 -0.68
CA ASN A 140 15.10 -16.12 -1.84
C ASN A 140 16.21 -15.93 -2.88
N PHE A 141 16.67 -14.70 -3.12
CA PHE A 141 17.80 -14.45 -4.01
C PHE A 141 19.10 -15.03 -3.46
N GLN A 142 19.39 -14.82 -2.18
CA GLN A 142 20.59 -15.38 -1.54
C GLN A 142 20.60 -16.91 -1.65
N GLN A 143 19.47 -17.55 -1.35
CA GLN A 143 19.30 -19.00 -1.50
C GLN A 143 19.53 -19.43 -2.95
N HIS A 144 18.90 -18.76 -3.92
CA HIS A 144 19.04 -19.08 -5.35
C HIS A 144 20.50 -18.98 -5.82
N ILE A 145 21.23 -17.94 -5.39
CA ILE A 145 22.66 -17.80 -5.70
C ILE A 145 23.45 -18.96 -5.11
N SER A 146 23.29 -19.25 -3.82
CA SER A 146 24.01 -20.34 -3.16
C SER A 146 23.71 -21.69 -3.81
N GLU A 147 22.46 -22.00 -4.12
CA GLU A 147 22.09 -23.24 -4.81
C GLU A 147 22.70 -23.31 -6.22
N THR A 148 22.64 -22.22 -6.98
CA THR A 148 23.13 -22.18 -8.37
C THR A 148 24.65 -22.34 -8.46
N VAL A 149 25.42 -21.74 -7.55
CA VAL A 149 26.89 -21.75 -7.64
C VAL A 149 27.48 -23.11 -7.22
N PHE A 150 26.80 -23.84 -6.34
CA PHE A 150 27.20 -25.16 -5.88
C PHE A 150 26.55 -26.32 -6.66
N ASP A 151 25.70 -26.02 -7.66
CA ASP A 151 25.16 -27.04 -8.56
C ASP A 151 26.22 -27.46 -9.61
N ASN A 152 26.68 -28.72 -9.50
CA ASN A 152 27.62 -29.33 -10.45
C ASN A 152 27.06 -29.47 -11.88
N GLY A 153 25.74 -29.40 -12.06
CA GLY A 153 25.08 -29.39 -13.36
C GLY A 153 25.10 -28.03 -14.06
N VAL A 154 25.48 -26.96 -13.36
CA VAL A 154 25.47 -25.59 -13.88
C VAL A 154 26.89 -25.09 -14.14
N LYS A 155 27.17 -24.73 -15.40
CA LYS A 155 28.45 -24.11 -15.78
C LYS A 155 28.31 -22.60 -15.92
N LEU A 156 28.66 -21.87 -14.85
CA LEU A 156 28.59 -20.40 -14.80
C LEU A 156 29.66 -19.69 -15.64
N SER A 157 30.72 -20.38 -16.08
CA SER A 157 31.64 -19.80 -17.07
C SER A 157 31.05 -19.72 -18.48
N HIS A 158 29.93 -20.42 -18.74
CA HIS A 158 29.16 -20.24 -19.97
C HIS A 158 28.24 -19.02 -19.84
N GLU A 159 28.61 -17.95 -20.54
CA GLU A 159 27.96 -16.63 -20.43
C GLU A 159 26.43 -16.66 -20.54
N PRO A 160 25.79 -17.32 -21.52
CA PRO A 160 24.33 -17.40 -21.57
C PRO A 160 23.68 -18.00 -20.31
N LYS A 161 24.36 -18.95 -19.65
CA LYS A 161 23.84 -19.58 -18.42
C LYS A 161 24.03 -18.68 -17.20
N PHE A 162 25.15 -17.98 -17.14
CA PHE A 162 25.37 -16.95 -16.14
C PHE A 162 24.33 -15.83 -16.25
N ASP A 163 24.09 -15.34 -17.47
CA ASP A 163 23.13 -14.27 -17.71
C ASP A 163 21.73 -14.68 -17.28
N GLU A 164 21.28 -15.87 -17.70
CA GLU A 164 19.96 -16.44 -17.39
C GLU A 164 19.76 -16.64 -15.87
N LEU A 165 20.70 -17.31 -15.21
CA LEU A 165 20.52 -17.77 -13.83
C LEU A 165 20.92 -16.73 -12.79
N ILE A 166 21.85 -15.82 -13.12
CA ILE A 166 22.43 -14.86 -12.18
C ILE A 166 22.00 -13.43 -12.52
N LEU A 167 22.37 -12.91 -13.70
CA LEU A 167 22.17 -11.49 -14.01
C LEU A 167 20.70 -11.09 -14.18
N VAL A 168 19.91 -11.93 -14.87
CA VAL A 168 18.48 -11.70 -15.03
C VAL A 168 17.79 -11.75 -13.67
N PHE A 169 18.12 -12.73 -12.82
CA PHE A 169 17.54 -12.84 -11.48
C PHE A 169 17.90 -11.63 -10.61
N HIS A 170 19.17 -11.22 -10.61
CA HIS A 170 19.65 -10.02 -9.91
C HIS A 170 18.92 -8.74 -10.37
N THR A 171 18.75 -8.57 -11.68
CA THR A 171 18.06 -7.42 -12.27
C THR A 171 16.56 -7.41 -11.95
N ASN A 172 15.93 -8.58 -11.99
CA ASN A 172 14.53 -8.75 -11.64
C ASN A 172 14.32 -8.44 -10.16
N LEU A 173 15.17 -8.94 -9.27
CA LEU A 173 15.10 -8.63 -7.83
C LEU A 173 15.16 -7.11 -7.59
N LYS A 174 16.10 -6.41 -8.21
CA LYS A 174 16.20 -4.94 -8.11
C LYS A 174 14.90 -4.26 -8.50
N THR A 175 14.36 -4.63 -9.66
CA THR A 175 13.11 -4.08 -10.18
C THR A 175 11.93 -4.40 -9.26
N GLU A 176 11.85 -5.63 -8.75
CA GLU A 176 10.77 -6.07 -7.87
C GLU A 176 10.77 -5.37 -6.52
N ILE A 177 11.94 -5.21 -5.88
CA ILE A 177 12.06 -4.48 -4.62
C ILE A 177 11.65 -3.02 -4.84
N ILE A 178 12.20 -2.34 -5.85
CA ILE A 178 11.81 -0.96 -6.19
C ILE A 178 10.30 -0.87 -6.43
N SER A 179 9.75 -1.78 -7.25
CA SER A 179 8.30 -1.80 -7.54
C SER A 179 7.47 -1.98 -6.26
N THR A 180 7.90 -2.86 -5.35
CA THR A 180 7.23 -3.11 -4.07
C THR A 180 7.21 -1.84 -3.22
N LEU A 181 8.35 -1.15 -3.11
CA LEU A 181 8.49 0.08 -2.34
C LEU A 181 7.60 1.20 -2.87
N PHE A 182 7.57 1.40 -4.20
CA PHE A 182 6.78 2.46 -4.85
C PHE A 182 5.27 2.15 -4.89
N LYS A 183 4.88 0.89 -5.02
CA LYS A 183 3.46 0.48 -5.03
C LYS A 183 2.86 0.40 -3.64
N TYR A 184 3.68 0.31 -2.60
CA TYR A 184 3.19 0.18 -1.23
C TYR A 184 2.37 1.41 -0.84
N LYS A 185 1.15 1.21 -0.32
CA LYS A 185 0.19 2.30 -0.02
C LYS A 185 -0.14 2.50 1.47
N GLY A 186 0.52 1.78 2.38
CA GLY A 186 0.08 1.74 3.78
C GLY A 186 -0.84 0.55 3.98
#